data_AF-A0A1Q7KFD2-F1
#
_entry.id   AF-A0A1Q7KFD2-F1
#
_cell.length_a   1.000
_cell.length_b   1.000
_cell.length_c   1.000
_cell.angle_alpha   90.00
_cell.angle_beta   90.00
_cell.angle_gamma   90.00
#
_symmetry.space_group_name_H-M   'P 1'
#
loop_
_entity.id
_entity.type
_entity.pdbx_description
1 polymer ?
#
loop_
_entity_poly.entity_id
_entity_poly.type
_entity_poly.pdbx_seq_one_letter_code
_entity_poly.pdbx_strand_id
1 'polypeptide(L)'
;MGKVLREALETSEAERYEDFLASAEPSVREHVMICEGCRAELSDALLVRRLLRGNVPAAADPGRTFSTRVMNAIVEEEFRRRSPEGAWVAVPRLAARLAWASAIVLLLASSWLYEQRPARVVNSGAKNSSTDVFLEPAPQPSTRDEVLLSLAEKEP
;
A
#
# COMPACT_ATOMS: atom_id res chain seq x y z
N MET A 1 2.05 28.13 2.15
CA MET A 1 3.19 28.83 2.78
C MET A 1 3.80 28.07 3.99
N GLY A 2 3.49 26.78 4.19
CA GLY A 2 4.06 26.00 5.32
C GLY A 2 5.54 25.61 5.19
N LYS A 3 6.17 25.80 4.02
CA LYS A 3 7.58 25.45 3.82
C LYS A 3 8.52 26.35 4.63
N VAL A 4 8.25 27.65 4.65
CA VAL A 4 9.07 28.64 5.37
C VAL A 4 8.94 28.46 6.88
N LEU A 5 7.72 28.21 7.39
CA LEU A 5 7.51 27.90 8.80
C LEU A 5 8.23 26.61 9.22
N ARG A 6 8.22 25.59 8.36
CA ARG A 6 8.90 24.32 8.62
C ARG A 6 10.43 24.48 8.67
N GLU A 7 10.99 25.24 7.74
CA GLU A 7 12.43 25.52 7.70
C GLU A 7 12.86 26.36 8.91
N ALA A 8 12.05 27.34 9.32
CA ALA A 8 12.25 28.09 10.56
C ALA A 8 12.15 27.18 11.81
N LEU A 9 11.24 26.20 11.81
CA LEU A 9 11.10 25.23 12.89
C LEU A 9 12.32 24.30 13.00
N GLU A 10 12.83 23.80 11.87
CA GLU A 10 14.00 22.91 11.82
C GLU A 10 15.28 23.59 12.31
N THR A 11 15.45 24.87 11.97
CA THR A 11 16.61 25.67 12.41
C THR A 11 16.49 26.17 13.85
N SER A 12 15.27 26.28 14.37
CA SER A 12 15.05 26.72 15.75
C SER A 12 15.35 25.60 16.75
N GLU A 13 15.98 25.94 17.88
CA GLU A 13 16.07 25.05 19.05
C GLU A 13 14.95 25.28 20.08
N ALA A 14 14.05 26.23 19.80
CA ALA A 14 12.98 26.62 20.70
C ALA A 14 12.04 25.45 21.01
N GLU A 15 11.67 25.36 22.28
CA GLU A 15 10.71 24.37 22.82
C GLU A 15 9.42 25.02 23.29
N ARG A 16 9.46 26.33 23.57
CA ARG A 16 8.30 27.14 23.90
C ARG A 16 7.97 28.06 22.75
N TYR A 17 6.68 28.35 22.64
CA TYR A 17 6.12 29.22 21.62
C TYR A 17 6.76 30.63 21.64
N GLU A 18 6.92 31.21 22.84
CA GLU A 18 7.52 32.54 22.99
C GLU A 18 9.00 32.57 22.56
N ASP A 19 9.76 31.52 22.86
CA ASP A 19 11.17 31.41 22.49
C ASP A 19 11.31 31.28 20.96
N PHE A 20 10.37 30.58 20.32
CA PHE A 20 10.30 30.50 18.86
C PHE A 20 9.96 31.87 18.25
N LEU A 21 8.96 32.58 18.77
CA LEU A 21 8.63 33.91 18.25
C LEU A 21 9.79 34.89 18.43
N ALA A 22 10.50 34.83 19.55
CA ALA A 22 11.65 35.69 19.82
C ALA A 22 12.82 35.45 18.86
N SER A 23 13.05 34.21 18.46
CA SER A 23 14.14 33.81 17.53
C SER A 23 13.74 33.83 16.05
N ALA A 24 12.45 33.79 15.74
CA ALA A 24 11.94 33.79 14.37
C ALA A 24 12.14 35.15 13.67
N GLU A 25 12.31 35.07 12.35
CA GLU A 25 12.33 36.23 11.46
C GLU A 25 11.02 37.03 11.59
N PRO A 26 11.06 38.38 11.56
CA PRO A 26 9.87 39.23 11.71
C PRO A 26 8.74 38.89 10.74
N SER A 27 9.06 38.48 9.50
CA SER A 27 8.08 38.08 8.49
C SER A 27 7.27 36.84 8.89
N VAL A 28 7.94 35.84 9.47
CA VAL A 28 7.33 34.59 9.95
C VAL A 28 6.51 34.85 11.22
N ARG A 29 7.04 35.68 12.13
CA ARG A 29 6.35 36.07 13.36
C ARG A 29 5.02 36.74 13.08
N GLU A 30 5.02 37.75 12.20
CA GLU A 30 3.81 38.48 11.80
C GLU A 30 2.76 37.53 11.21
N HIS A 31 3.20 36.60 10.34
CA HIS A 31 2.30 35.65 9.71
C HIS A 31 1.65 34.68 10.71
N VAL A 32 2.43 34.12 11.65
CA VAL A 32 1.92 33.21 12.70
C VAL A 32 0.93 33.93 13.62
N MET A 33 1.12 35.23 13.85
CA MET A 33 0.19 36.04 14.63
C MET A 33 -1.15 36.24 13.90
N ILE A 34 -1.17 36.26 12.57
CA ILE A 34 -2.39 36.49 11.76
C ILE A 34 -3.08 35.18 11.34
N CYS A 35 -2.32 34.12 11.08
CA CYS A 35 -2.81 32.86 10.53
C CYS A 35 -3.06 31.81 11.62
N GLU A 36 -4.33 31.49 11.89
CA GLU A 36 -4.69 30.49 12.91
C GLU A 36 -4.19 29.08 12.60
N GLY A 37 -4.17 28.69 11.32
CA GLY A 37 -3.67 27.37 10.90
C GLY A 37 -2.18 27.21 11.20
N CYS A 38 -1.36 28.21 10.85
CA CYS A 38 0.07 28.19 11.15
C CYS A 38 0.35 28.27 12.66
N ARG A 39 -0.51 28.97 13.41
CA ARG A 39 -0.41 29.01 14.87
C ARG A 39 -0.66 27.64 15.51
N ALA A 40 -1.71 26.95 15.08
CA ALA A 40 -2.06 25.61 15.55
C ALA A 40 -0.98 24.59 15.19
N GLU A 41 -0.50 24.59 13.93
CA GLU A 41 0.57 23.71 13.48
C GLU A 41 1.88 23.95 14.26
N LEU A 42 2.21 25.21 14.54
CA LEU A 42 3.39 25.56 15.33
C LEU A 42 3.27 25.06 16.78
N SER A 43 2.12 25.25 17.42
CA SER A 43 1.90 24.77 18.80
C SER A 43 2.01 23.24 18.88
N ASP A 44 1.47 22.54 17.88
CA ASP A 44 1.51 21.07 17.82
C ASP A 44 2.94 20.58 17.58
N ALA A 45 3.67 21.19 16.66
CA ALA A 45 5.07 20.85 16.38
C ALA A 45 5.96 21.03 17.62
N LEU A 46 5.81 22.13 18.35
CA LEU A 46 6.57 22.39 19.59
C LEU A 46 6.15 21.45 20.72
N LEU A 47 4.87 21.05 20.79
CA LEU A 47 4.40 20.05 21.75
C LEU A 47 4.98 18.67 21.47
N VAL A 48 4.98 18.22 20.21
CA VAL A 48 5.60 16.95 19.79
C VAL A 48 7.09 16.96 20.10
N ARG A 49 7.78 18.06 19.82
CA ARG A 49 9.21 18.20 20.15
C ARG A 49 9.48 18.06 21.66
N ARG A 50 8.69 18.71 22.51
CA ARG A 50 8.81 18.60 23.98
C ARG A 50 8.55 17.17 24.46
N LEU A 51 7.55 16.49 23.89
CA LEU A 51 7.28 15.07 24.19
C LEU A 51 8.47 14.18 23.81
N LEU A 52 9.03 14.37 22.61
CA LEU A 52 10.16 13.57 22.13
C LEU A 52 11.45 13.80 22.93
N ARG A 53 11.68 15.04 23.39
CA ARG A 53 12.84 15.38 24.22
C ARG A 53 12.66 15.04 25.69
N GLY A 54 11.48 14.59 26.11
CA GLY A 54 11.21 14.30 27.52
C GLY A 54 11.14 15.53 28.42
N ASN A 55 11.12 16.75 27.84
CA ASN A 55 11.08 18.02 28.56
C ASN A 55 9.65 18.42 28.97
N VAL A 56 8.74 17.44 29.07
CA VAL A 56 7.41 17.67 29.60
C VAL A 56 7.50 17.65 31.12
N PRO A 57 7.10 18.73 31.82
CA PRO A 57 7.09 18.72 33.26
C PRO A 57 6.25 17.53 33.74
N ALA A 58 6.79 16.78 34.69
CA ALA A 58 6.07 15.66 35.29
C ALA A 58 4.71 16.18 35.76
N ALA A 59 3.64 15.67 35.13
CA ALA A 59 2.29 15.98 35.55
C ALA A 59 2.16 15.54 37.02
N ALA A 60 1.41 16.30 37.81
CA ALA A 60 1.07 15.91 39.18
C ALA A 60 0.54 14.47 39.18
N ASP A 61 0.92 13.69 40.19
CA ASP A 61 0.57 12.27 40.29
C ASP A 61 -0.93 12.09 39.99
N PRO A 62 -1.29 11.44 38.88
CA PRO A 62 -2.65 11.45 38.38
C PRO A 62 -3.61 10.62 39.27
N GLY A 63 -3.07 9.97 40.31
CA GLY A 63 -3.81 9.26 41.33
C GLY A 63 -4.22 7.87 40.91
N ARG A 64 -4.62 7.06 41.90
CA ARG A 64 -4.82 5.60 41.76
C ARG A 64 -5.90 5.17 40.76
N THR A 65 -6.81 6.07 40.38
CA THR A 65 -7.94 5.78 39.46
C THR A 65 -7.76 6.37 38.07
N PHE A 66 -6.62 6.98 37.76
CA PHE A 66 -6.36 7.58 36.45
C PHE A 66 -6.39 6.54 35.32
N SER A 67 -5.65 5.44 35.48
CA SER A 67 -5.56 4.38 34.48
C SER A 67 -6.94 3.81 34.15
N THR A 68 -7.75 3.52 35.16
CA THR A 68 -9.11 3.01 34.97
C THR A 68 -10.00 4.02 34.23
N ARG A 69 -9.92 5.31 34.57
CA ARG A 69 -10.70 6.35 33.89
C ARG A 69 -10.29 6.55 32.44
N VAL A 70 -8.99 6.57 32.16
CA VAL A 70 -8.45 6.71 30.79
C VAL A 70 -8.83 5.49 29.95
N MET A 71 -8.65 4.28 30.47
CA MET A 71 -9.00 3.07 29.75
C MET A 71 -10.51 3.00 29.45
N ASN A 72 -11.37 3.39 30.40
CA ASN A 72 -12.81 3.47 30.16
C ASN A 72 -13.15 4.51 29.08
N ALA A 73 -12.53 5.69 29.12
CA ALA A 73 -12.73 6.73 28.10
C ALA A 73 -12.27 6.29 26.71
N ILE A 74 -11.14 5.56 26.62
CA ILE A 74 -10.65 4.99 25.36
C ILE A 74 -11.62 3.94 24.83
N VAL A 75 -12.08 3.02 25.68
CA VAL A 75 -13.03 1.97 25.27
C VAL A 75 -14.35 2.58 24.77
N GLU A 76 -14.84 3.63 25.44
CA GLU A 76 -16.03 4.35 25.01
C GLU A 76 -15.83 5.06 23.68
N GLU A 77 -14.68 5.72 23.48
CA GLU A 77 -14.31 6.36 22.22
C GLU A 77 -14.15 5.35 21.07
N GLU A 78 -13.47 4.23 21.33
CA GLU A 78 -13.30 3.15 20.37
C GLU A 78 -14.62 2.53 19.99
N PHE A 79 -15.53 2.35 20.96
CA PHE A 79 -16.88 1.87 20.69
C PHE A 79 -17.66 2.85 19.83
N ARG A 80 -17.55 4.15 20.13
CA ARG A 80 -18.16 5.23 19.33
C ARG A 80 -17.58 5.31 17.91
N ARG A 81 -16.27 5.12 17.75
CA ARG A 81 -15.58 5.12 16.44
C ARG A 81 -15.75 3.82 15.65
N ARG A 82 -16.02 2.70 16.33
CA ARG A 82 -16.45 1.44 15.72
C ARG A 82 -17.91 1.46 15.30
N SER A 83 -18.67 2.52 15.59
CA SER A 83 -19.93 2.75 14.89
C SER A 83 -19.64 2.81 13.38
N PRO A 84 -20.47 2.16 12.54
CA PRO A 84 -20.15 1.86 11.13
C PRO A 84 -20.23 3.07 10.19
N GLU A 85 -19.79 4.25 10.64
CA GLU A 85 -19.91 5.51 9.90
C GLU A 85 -18.57 5.99 9.31
N GLY A 86 -17.45 5.36 9.68
CA GLY A 86 -16.17 5.61 9.01
C GLY A 86 -16.08 4.85 7.68
N ALA A 87 -15.78 5.56 6.59
CA ALA A 87 -15.50 5.19 5.19
C ALA A 87 -15.03 3.75 4.83
N TRP A 88 -14.60 2.94 5.79
CA TRP A 88 -14.09 1.58 5.65
C TRP A 88 -15.17 0.50 5.51
N VAL A 89 -16.45 0.79 5.81
CA VAL A 89 -17.55 -0.19 5.65
C VAL A 89 -17.89 -0.47 4.17
N ALA A 90 -17.57 0.45 3.27
CA ALA A 90 -17.81 0.26 1.83
C ALA A 90 -16.74 -0.62 1.14
N VAL A 91 -15.57 -0.75 1.75
CA VAL A 91 -14.41 -1.48 1.21
C VAL A 91 -14.69 -2.99 1.00
N PRO A 92 -15.29 -3.75 1.93
CA PRO A 92 -15.52 -5.18 1.73
C PRO A 92 -16.51 -5.49 0.59
N ARG A 93 -17.51 -4.63 0.36
CA ARG A 93 -18.47 -4.83 -0.73
C ARG A 93 -17.85 -4.55 -2.10
N LEU A 94 -16.92 -3.59 -2.18
CA LEU A 94 -16.17 -3.29 -3.40
C LEU A 94 -15.15 -4.39 -3.72
N ALA A 95 -14.45 -4.91 -2.71
CA ALA A 95 -13.50 -6.01 -2.88
C ALA A 95 -14.19 -7.28 -3.42
N ALA A 96 -15.37 -7.63 -2.89
CA ALA A 96 -16.13 -8.77 -3.39
C ALA A 96 -16.55 -8.59 -4.85
N ARG A 97 -17.02 -7.39 -5.24
CA ARG A 97 -17.42 -7.11 -6.63
C ARG A 97 -16.23 -7.15 -7.60
N LEU A 98 -15.06 -6.66 -7.19
CA LEU A 98 -13.82 -6.73 -7.98
C LEU A 98 -13.33 -8.17 -8.14
N ALA A 99 -13.43 -8.99 -7.09
CA ALA A 99 -13.09 -10.41 -7.18
C ALA A 99 -13.97 -11.12 -8.22
N TRP A 100 -15.29 -10.92 -8.16
CA TRP A 100 -16.22 -11.48 -9.16
C TRP A 100 -15.96 -10.97 -10.58
N ALA A 101 -15.70 -9.66 -10.75
CA ALA A 101 -15.37 -9.09 -12.05
C ALA A 101 -14.08 -9.70 -12.61
N SER A 102 -13.04 -9.84 -11.79
CA SER A 102 -11.77 -10.44 -12.20
C SER A 102 -11.91 -11.92 -12.56
N ALA A 103 -12.72 -12.68 -11.82
CA ALA A 103 -13.02 -14.07 -12.12
C ALA A 103 -13.73 -14.23 -13.48
N ILE A 104 -14.73 -13.39 -13.77
CA ILE A 104 -15.44 -13.39 -15.06
C ILE A 104 -14.49 -13.06 -16.22
N VAL A 105 -13.64 -12.04 -16.05
CA VAL A 105 -12.65 -11.66 -17.05
C VAL A 105 -11.65 -12.80 -17.32
N LEU A 106 -11.16 -13.47 -16.27
CA LEU A 106 -10.27 -14.63 -16.40
C LEU A 106 -10.95 -15.82 -17.10
N LEU A 107 -12.22 -16.08 -16.81
CA LEU A 107 -12.99 -17.12 -17.49
C LEU A 107 -13.19 -16.80 -18.98
N LEU A 108 -13.53 -15.56 -19.32
CA LEU A 108 -13.65 -15.13 -20.72
C LEU A 108 -12.31 -15.20 -21.45
N ALA A 109 -11.23 -14.70 -20.82
CA ALA A 109 -9.89 -14.72 -21.40
C ALA A 109 -9.38 -16.15 -21.61
N SER A 110 -9.60 -17.05 -20.64
CA SER A 110 -9.23 -18.46 -20.77
C SER A 110 -10.04 -19.17 -21.84
N SER A 111 -11.36 -18.94 -21.92
CA SER A 111 -12.20 -19.50 -22.99
C SER A 111 -11.73 -19.08 -24.37
N TRP A 112 -11.44 -17.77 -24.54
CA TRP A 112 -10.95 -17.24 -25.80
C TRP A 112 -9.57 -17.80 -26.17
N LEU A 113 -8.67 -17.93 -25.18
CA LEU A 113 -7.35 -18.52 -25.38
C LEU A 113 -7.42 -20.01 -25.73
N TYR A 114 -8.41 -20.73 -25.20
CA TYR A 114 -8.65 -22.12 -25.58
C TYR A 114 -9.20 -22.26 -26.99
N GLU A 115 -10.07 -21.34 -27.41
CA GLU A 115 -10.67 -21.36 -28.76
C GLU A 115 -9.65 -20.99 -29.86
N GLN A 116 -8.65 -20.17 -29.53
CA GLN A 116 -7.53 -19.87 -30.43
C GLN A 116 -6.44 -20.93 -30.46
N ARG A 117 -6.43 -21.88 -29.52
CA ARG A 117 -5.49 -23.00 -29.59
C ARG A 117 -6.13 -24.09 -30.44
N PRO A 118 -5.54 -24.48 -31.59
CA PRO A 118 -5.97 -25.70 -32.26
C PRO A 118 -5.83 -26.83 -31.24
N ALA A 119 -6.90 -27.63 -31.07
CA ALA A 119 -6.97 -28.71 -30.11
C ALA A 119 -5.73 -29.61 -30.25
N ARG A 120 -4.71 -29.36 -29.43
CA ARG A 120 -3.60 -30.27 -29.28
C ARG A 120 -4.21 -31.39 -28.46
N VAL A 121 -4.60 -32.46 -29.15
CA VAL A 121 -5.13 -33.69 -28.56
C VAL A 121 -4.14 -34.10 -27.47
N VAL A 122 -4.49 -33.78 -26.22
CA VAL A 122 -3.79 -34.32 -25.06
C VAL A 122 -4.25 -35.76 -25.02
N ASN A 123 -3.47 -36.62 -25.63
CA ASN A 123 -3.62 -38.06 -25.51
C ASN A 123 -3.38 -38.37 -24.04
N SER A 124 -4.47 -38.47 -23.26
CA SER A 124 -4.46 -38.95 -21.88
C SER A 124 -4.13 -40.45 -21.87
N GLY A 125 -2.88 -40.76 -22.22
CA GLY A 125 -2.27 -42.05 -22.00
C GLY A 125 -1.59 -42.04 -20.65
N ALA A 126 -2.31 -42.45 -19.61
CA ALA A 126 -1.68 -42.83 -18.36
C ALA A 126 -0.62 -43.91 -18.64
N LYS A 127 0.65 -43.64 -18.27
CA LYS A 127 1.68 -44.63 -17.93
C LYS A 127 2.92 -43.95 -17.34
N ASN A 128 2.87 -43.79 -16.02
CA ASN A 128 3.96 -44.06 -15.08
C ASN A 128 5.13 -44.90 -15.65
N SER A 129 6.32 -44.29 -15.80
CA SER A 129 7.60 -44.79 -15.23
C SER A 129 8.77 -43.90 -15.66
N SER A 130 9.56 -43.48 -14.67
CA SER A 130 10.96 -43.07 -14.81
C SER A 130 11.78 -44.12 -15.59
N THR A 131 12.59 -43.69 -16.55
CA THR A 131 14.03 -44.07 -16.76
C THR A 131 14.52 -43.56 -18.13
N ASP A 132 15.53 -42.71 -18.07
CA ASP A 132 16.79 -42.75 -18.83
C ASP A 132 16.86 -42.89 -20.36
N VAL A 133 17.69 -41.98 -20.90
CA VAL A 133 18.63 -42.14 -22.03
C VAL A 133 18.05 -42.27 -23.45
N PHE A 134 18.41 -41.28 -24.29
CA PHE A 134 19.11 -41.43 -25.58
C PHE A 134 18.54 -40.55 -26.72
N LEU A 135 19.45 -39.74 -27.29
CA LEU A 135 19.48 -39.15 -28.63
C LEU A 135 18.32 -38.24 -29.09
N GLU A 136 18.67 -36.95 -29.12
CA GLU A 136 18.31 -35.93 -30.12
C GLU A 136 17.17 -36.29 -31.10
N PRO A 137 15.95 -35.76 -30.92
CA PRO A 137 14.94 -35.86 -31.95
C PRO A 137 15.40 -35.02 -33.16
N ALA A 138 15.54 -35.66 -34.32
CA ALA A 138 15.75 -35.00 -35.61
C ALA A 138 14.81 -33.78 -35.73
N PRO A 139 15.27 -32.65 -36.31
CA PRO A 139 14.47 -31.43 -36.38
C PRO A 139 13.14 -31.76 -37.07
N GLN A 140 12.07 -31.73 -36.27
CA GLN A 140 10.73 -31.92 -36.79
C GLN A 140 10.39 -30.68 -37.61
N PRO A 141 9.92 -30.84 -38.87
CA PRO A 141 9.64 -29.70 -39.73
C PRO A 141 8.61 -28.80 -39.05
N SER A 142 8.97 -27.54 -38.89
CA SER A 142 8.16 -26.56 -38.17
C SER A 142 6.99 -26.04 -39.03
N THR A 143 7.04 -26.34 -40.32
CA THR A 143 6.11 -25.85 -41.33
C THR A 143 5.71 -26.96 -42.29
N ARG A 144 4.44 -26.97 -42.73
CA ARG A 144 3.91 -27.98 -43.66
C ARG A 144 4.68 -28.01 -45.00
N ASP A 145 5.26 -26.89 -45.39
CA ASP A 145 6.01 -26.76 -46.64
C ASP A 145 7.34 -27.54 -46.62
N GLU A 146 7.97 -27.70 -45.45
CA GLU A 146 9.19 -28.49 -45.28
C GLU A 146 8.95 -30.01 -45.45
N VAL A 147 7.73 -30.46 -45.13
CA VAL A 147 7.30 -31.86 -45.37
C VAL A 147 7.14 -32.13 -46.87
N LEU A 148 6.64 -31.17 -47.62
CA LEU A 148 6.46 -31.32 -49.06
C LEU A 148 7.81 -31.32 -49.81
N LEU A 149 8.76 -30.49 -49.37
CA LEU A 149 10.12 -30.44 -49.91
C LEU A 149 10.90 -31.73 -49.64
N SER A 150 10.81 -32.27 -48.42
CA SER A 150 11.49 -33.54 -48.06
C SER A 150 10.90 -34.78 -48.74
N LEU A 151 9.64 -34.72 -49.20
CA LEU A 151 9.03 -35.76 -50.04
C LEU A 151 9.42 -35.61 -51.52
N ALA A 152 9.50 -34.39 -52.02
CA ALA A 152 9.90 -34.10 -53.40
C ALA A 152 11.36 -34.47 -53.68
N GLU A 153 12.25 -34.37 -52.69
CA GLU A 153 13.66 -34.75 -52.82
C GLU A 153 13.92 -36.25 -52.65
N LYS A 154 12.87 -37.05 -52.33
CA LYS A 154 12.98 -38.48 -52.05
C LYS A 154 12.54 -39.40 -53.21
N GLU A 155 12.12 -38.84 -54.34
CA GLU A 155 11.89 -39.61 -55.58
C GLU A 155 13.03 -39.32 -56.58
N PRO A 156 13.59 -40.35 -57.25
CA PRO A 156 14.97 -40.39 -57.74
C PRO A 156 15.30 -39.47 -58.93
#